data_AF-A0A5E6NZW3-F1
#
_entry.id   AF-A0A5E6NZW3-F1
#
_cell.length_a   1.000
_cell.length_b   1.000
_cell.length_c   1.000
_cell.angle_alpha   90.00
_cell.angle_beta   90.00
_cell.angle_gamma   90.00
#
_symmetry.space_group_name_H-M   'P 1'
#
loop_
_entity.id
_entity.type
_entity.pdbx_description
1 polymer ?
#
loop_
_entity_poly.entity_id
_entity_poly.type
_entity_poly.pdbx_seq_one_letter_code
_entity_poly.pdbx_strand_id
1 'polypeptide(L)'
;MSLNKGKYLATATTVLFCMLLSGCASPPEHPQLVEADLLFAALQSKSESITLVPQETQAAFVPLAQAYILSNRNRSDPRIEELSILAKKRIALAEQLISEKLALGCNGSC
;
A
#
# COMPACT_ATOMS: atom_id res chain seq x y z
N MET A 1 -11.71 -69.87 0.97
CA MET A 1 -11.27 -68.91 -0.07
C MET A 1 -11.89 -67.55 0.24
N SER A 2 -11.10 -66.65 0.83
CA SER A 2 -11.54 -65.30 1.22
C SER A 2 -11.09 -64.31 0.14
N LEU A 3 -12.03 -63.68 -0.57
CA LEU A 3 -11.74 -62.75 -1.67
C LEU A 3 -11.87 -61.31 -1.18
N ASN A 4 -10.76 -60.59 -1.30
CA ASN A 4 -10.42 -59.34 -0.64
C ASN A 4 -11.13 -58.14 -1.32
N LYS A 5 -12.25 -57.66 -0.75
CA LYS A 5 -13.01 -56.47 -1.24
C LYS A 5 -12.60 -55.14 -0.56
N GLY A 6 -11.39 -55.06 -0.01
CA GLY A 6 -11.01 -53.99 0.92
C GLY A 6 -10.03 -52.92 0.41
N LYS A 7 -9.82 -52.75 -0.89
CA LYS A 7 -8.70 -51.89 -1.37
C LYS A 7 -9.00 -50.86 -2.45
N TYR A 8 -10.21 -50.81 -3.01
CA TYR A 8 -10.51 -49.89 -4.11
C TYR A 8 -11.37 -48.68 -3.72
N LEU A 9 -11.91 -48.65 -2.50
CA LEU A 9 -12.80 -47.56 -2.07
C LEU A 9 -12.06 -46.39 -1.38
N ALA A 10 -10.80 -46.58 -0.96
CA ALA A 10 -10.06 -45.58 -0.18
C ALA A 10 -9.25 -44.58 -1.05
N THR A 11 -9.11 -44.84 -2.35
CA THR A 11 -8.21 -44.09 -3.24
C THR A 11 -8.90 -43.09 -4.16
N ALA A 12 -10.22 -42.91 -4.03
CA ALA A 12 -10.99 -41.99 -4.89
C ALA A 12 -11.30 -40.64 -4.23
N THR A 13 -11.16 -40.52 -2.91
CA THR A 13 -11.69 -39.36 -2.16
C THR A 13 -10.66 -38.25 -1.90
N THR A 14 -9.37 -38.49 -2.12
CA THR A 14 -8.30 -37.53 -1.78
C THR A 14 -7.90 -36.58 -2.92
N VAL A 15 -8.38 -36.79 -4.16
CA VAL A 15 -7.96 -35.97 -5.32
C VAL A 15 -8.80 -34.68 -5.47
N LEU A 16 -9.94 -34.58 -4.78
CA LEU A 16 -10.88 -33.46 -4.95
C LEU A 16 -10.53 -32.18 -4.18
N PHE A 17 -9.54 -32.20 -3.27
CA PHE A 17 -9.18 -31.04 -2.44
C PHE A 17 -8.01 -30.20 -2.98
N CYS A 18 -7.37 -30.61 -4.07
CA CYS A 18 -6.21 -29.89 -4.64
C CYS A 18 -6.57 -28.69 -5.54
N MET A 19 -7.85 -28.42 -5.82
CA MET A 19 -8.26 -27.35 -6.74
C MET A 19 -8.60 -26.00 -6.07
N LEU A 20 -8.34 -25.81 -4.78
CA LEU A 20 -8.74 -24.59 -4.05
C LEU A 20 -7.60 -23.59 -3.79
N LEU A 21 -6.39 -23.82 -4.30
CA LEU A 21 -5.24 -22.93 -4.08
C LEU A 21 -4.62 -22.41 -5.38
N SER A 22 -5.41 -22.20 -6.44
CA SER A 22 -5.09 -21.13 -7.38
C SER A 22 -5.43 -19.80 -6.69
N GLY A 23 -4.68 -19.48 -5.63
CA GLY A 23 -4.63 -18.11 -5.16
C GLY A 23 -4.25 -17.27 -6.38
N CYS A 24 -5.12 -16.35 -6.77
CA CYS A 24 -4.69 -15.21 -7.57
C CYS A 24 -3.48 -14.65 -6.83
N ALA A 25 -2.27 -14.96 -7.27
CA ALA A 25 -1.12 -14.17 -6.96
C ALA A 25 -1.39 -12.84 -7.66
N SER A 26 -2.22 -11.99 -7.02
CA SER A 26 -2.25 -10.57 -7.32
C SER A 26 -0.79 -10.16 -7.36
N PRO A 27 -0.28 -9.71 -8.53
CA PRO A 27 1.15 -9.55 -8.69
C PRO A 27 1.66 -8.66 -7.55
N PRO A 28 2.80 -8.97 -6.92
CA PRO A 28 3.24 -8.25 -5.73
C PRO A 28 3.22 -6.75 -5.99
N GLU A 29 2.50 -6.00 -5.15
CA GLU A 29 2.49 -4.55 -5.24
C GLU A 29 3.91 -4.01 -5.00
N HIS A 30 4.24 -2.89 -5.66
CA HIS A 30 5.57 -2.32 -5.54
C HIS A 30 5.80 -1.88 -4.08
N PRO A 31 6.83 -2.39 -3.37
CA PRO A 31 6.97 -2.18 -1.93
C PRO A 31 7.08 -0.70 -1.56
N GLN A 32 7.72 0.10 -2.41
CA GLN A 32 7.81 1.54 -2.19
C GLN A 32 6.48 2.28 -2.34
N LEU A 33 5.58 1.77 -3.17
CA LEU A 33 4.25 2.34 -3.36
C LEU A 33 3.40 2.09 -2.12
N VAL A 34 3.44 0.87 -1.59
CA VAL A 34 2.76 0.49 -0.34
C VAL A 34 3.24 1.36 0.82
N GLU A 35 4.55 1.54 0.97
CA GLU A 35 5.11 2.40 2.01
C GLU A 35 4.68 3.86 1.85
N ALA A 36 4.73 4.40 0.62
CA ALA A 36 4.31 5.77 0.35
C ALA A 36 2.82 5.99 0.66
N ASP A 37 1.97 5.00 0.40
CA ASP A 37 0.55 5.05 0.73
C ASP A 37 0.30 5.08 2.23
N LEU A 38 0.96 4.20 2.99
CA LEU A 38 0.87 4.17 4.45
C LEU A 38 1.29 5.52 5.06
N LEU A 39 2.38 6.11 4.56
CA LEU A 39 2.84 7.42 4.97
C LEU A 39 1.83 8.52 4.61
N PHE A 40 1.20 8.45 3.44
CA PHE A 40 0.20 9.44 3.03
C PHE A 40 -1.10 9.31 3.81
N ALA A 41 -1.53 8.09 4.13
CA ALA A 41 -2.66 7.83 5.03
C ALA A 41 -2.39 8.37 6.43
N ALA A 42 -1.17 8.18 6.95
CA ALA A 42 -0.74 8.76 8.22
C ALA A 42 -0.76 10.30 8.17
N LEU A 43 -0.29 10.91 7.07
CA LEU A 43 -0.37 12.37 6.88
C LEU A 43 -1.82 12.86 6.88
N GLN A 44 -2.72 12.23 6.12
CA GLN A 44 -4.14 12.60 6.04
C GLN A 44 -4.91 12.39 7.36
N SER A 45 -4.44 11.50 8.23
CA SER A 45 -5.02 11.31 9.56
C SER A 45 -4.82 12.53 10.49
N LYS A 46 -3.85 13.41 10.16
CA LYS A 46 -3.59 14.66 10.86
C LYS A 46 -4.48 15.75 10.27
N SER A 47 -5.36 16.35 11.07
CA SER A 47 -6.25 17.42 10.61
C SER A 47 -5.46 18.65 10.10
N GLU A 48 -4.24 18.83 10.63
CA GLU A 48 -3.29 19.87 10.27
C GLU A 48 -2.79 19.76 8.82
N SER A 49 -2.79 18.55 8.25
CA SER A 49 -2.42 18.35 6.85
C SER A 49 -3.35 19.08 5.88
N ILE A 50 -4.61 19.27 6.30
CA ILE A 50 -5.66 19.95 5.51
C ILE A 50 -5.74 21.43 5.89
N THR A 51 -5.56 21.78 7.16
CA THR A 51 -5.75 23.17 7.63
C THR A 51 -4.50 24.02 7.50
N LEU A 52 -3.30 23.47 7.76
CA LEU A 52 -2.05 24.23 7.83
C LEU A 52 -1.20 24.13 6.55
N VAL A 53 -1.23 22.98 5.87
CA VAL A 53 -0.37 22.70 4.70
C VAL A 53 -1.11 22.06 3.52
N PRO A 54 -2.33 22.52 3.13
CA PRO A 54 -3.13 21.85 2.10
C PRO A 54 -2.41 21.72 0.75
N GLN A 55 -1.60 22.71 0.39
CA GLN A 55 -0.84 22.70 -0.86
C GLN A 55 0.22 21.59 -0.90
N GLU A 56 0.93 21.37 0.22
CA GLU A 56 1.98 20.35 0.28
C GLU A 56 1.39 18.94 0.41
N THR A 57 0.27 18.81 1.11
CA THR A 57 -0.51 17.56 1.12
C THR A 57 -0.98 17.20 -0.29
N GLN A 58 -1.49 18.17 -1.05
CA GLN A 58 -1.85 17.95 -2.46
C GLN A 58 -0.61 17.63 -3.32
N ALA A 59 0.52 18.30 -3.09
CA ALA A 59 1.77 18.07 -3.81
C ALA A 59 2.34 16.66 -3.56
N ALA A 60 2.10 16.08 -2.37
CA ALA A 60 2.41 14.68 -2.06
C ALA A 60 1.48 13.69 -2.75
N PHE A 61 0.20 14.03 -2.88
CA PHE A 61 -0.80 13.18 -3.54
C PHE A 61 -0.51 12.96 -5.03
N VAL A 62 -0.08 14.01 -5.75
CA VAL A 62 0.13 13.94 -7.21
C VAL A 62 1.07 12.78 -7.64
N PRO A 63 2.31 12.68 -7.15
CA PRO A 63 3.20 11.57 -7.53
C PRO A 63 2.69 10.22 -7.03
N LEU A 64 2.05 10.16 -5.87
CA LEU A 64 1.48 8.92 -5.34
C LEU A 64 0.36 8.40 -6.25
N ALA A 65 -0.57 9.27 -6.65
CA ALA A 65 -1.66 8.95 -7.58
C ALA A 65 -1.11 8.49 -8.95
N GLN A 66 -0.05 9.14 -9.45
CA GLN A 66 0.60 8.72 -10.69
C GLN A 66 1.23 7.33 -10.55
N ALA A 67 1.91 7.05 -9.43
CA ALA A 67 2.49 5.74 -9.16
C ALA A 67 1.40 4.65 -9.10
N TYR A 68 0.25 4.94 -8.50
CA TYR A 68 -0.91 4.04 -8.51
C TYR A 68 -1.46 3.77 -9.91
N ILE A 69 -1.63 4.82 -10.72
CA ILE A 69 -2.10 4.68 -12.11
C ILE A 69 -1.13 3.82 -12.92
N LEU A 70 0.18 4.02 -12.75
CA LEU A 70 1.21 3.21 -13.41
C LEU A 70 1.21 1.77 -12.90
N SER A 71 1.14 1.55 -11.59
CA SER A 71 1.04 0.22 -10.98
C SER A 71 -0.15 -0.58 -11.53
N ASN A 72 -1.30 0.07 -11.71
CA ASN A 72 -2.48 -0.57 -12.29
C ASN A 72 -2.30 -0.98 -13.76
N ARG A 73 -1.39 -0.34 -14.50
CA ARG A 73 -1.12 -0.63 -15.93
C ARG A 73 0.07 -1.58 -16.13
N ASN A 74 1.17 -1.33 -15.43
CA ASN A 74 2.41 -2.10 -15.49
C ASN A 74 3.13 -2.04 -14.13
N ARG A 75 2.97 -3.07 -13.32
CA ARG A 75 3.55 -3.17 -11.96
C ARG A 75 5.09 -3.20 -11.93
N SER A 76 5.75 -3.44 -13.07
CA SER A 76 7.21 -3.46 -13.19
C SER A 76 7.79 -2.17 -13.77
N ASP A 77 6.97 -1.12 -13.97
CA ASP A 77 7.45 0.17 -14.47
C ASP A 77 8.39 0.82 -13.44
N PRO A 78 9.66 1.10 -13.79
CA PRO A 78 10.63 1.66 -12.85
C PRO A 78 10.22 3.05 -12.34
N ARG A 79 9.35 3.77 -13.06
CA ARG A 79 8.83 5.07 -12.61
C ARG A 79 7.92 4.94 -11.38
N ILE A 80 7.37 3.76 -11.08
CA ILE A 80 6.60 3.53 -9.85
C ILE A 80 7.50 3.78 -8.64
N GLU A 81 8.73 3.27 -8.66
CA GLU A 81 9.73 3.53 -7.63
C GLU A 81 10.04 5.02 -7.52
N GLU A 82 10.40 5.66 -8.64
CA GLU A 82 10.77 7.08 -8.66
C GLU A 82 9.65 7.98 -8.11
N LEU A 83 8.42 7.74 -8.53
CA LEU A 83 7.25 8.49 -8.07
C LEU A 83 6.92 8.20 -6.61
N SER A 84 7.09 6.95 -6.15
CA SER A 84 6.91 6.60 -4.74
C SER A 84 7.94 7.30 -3.86
N ILE A 85 9.21 7.37 -4.28
CA ILE A 85 10.25 8.13 -3.59
C ILE A 85 9.91 9.62 -3.55
N LEU A 86 9.44 10.17 -4.67
CA LEU A 86 9.04 11.57 -4.74
C LEU A 86 7.86 11.87 -3.80
N ALA A 87 6.85 11.00 -3.77
CA ALA A 87 5.73 11.09 -2.84
C ALA A 87 6.21 11.10 -1.39
N LYS A 88 7.08 10.15 -1.01
CA LYS A 88 7.68 10.07 0.34
C LYS A 88 8.40 11.36 0.74
N LYS A 89 9.20 11.95 -0.16
CA LYS A 89 9.88 13.23 0.08
C LYS A 89 8.90 14.38 0.32
N ARG A 90 7.80 14.43 -0.45
CA ARG A 90 6.76 15.46 -0.32
C ARG A 90 5.96 15.30 0.98
N ILE A 91 5.68 14.06 1.39
CA ILE A 91 5.05 13.76 2.68
C ILE A 91 5.93 14.26 3.82
N ALA A 92 7.22 13.92 3.81
CA ALA A 92 8.15 14.38 4.84
C ALA A 92 8.23 15.92 4.92
N LEU A 93 8.21 16.60 3.77
CA LEU A 93 8.17 18.07 3.73
C LEU A 93 6.87 18.63 4.34
N ALA A 94 5.70 18.04 4.02
CA ALA A 94 4.43 18.45 4.60
C ALA A 94 4.42 18.26 6.13
N GLU A 95 4.97 17.15 6.63
CA GLU A 95 5.08 16.89 8.06
C GLU A 95 6.01 17.88 8.79
N GLN A 96 7.13 18.24 8.17
CA GLN A 96 8.02 19.27 8.70
C GLN A 96 7.30 20.61 8.80
N LEU A 97 6.61 21.02 7.74
CA LEU A 97 5.88 22.29 7.72
C LEU A 97 4.72 22.31 8.74
N ILE A 98 4.00 21.20 8.94
CA ILE A 98 3.01 21.09 10.03
C ILE A 98 3.68 21.38 11.37
N SER A 99 4.81 20.72 11.64
CA SER A 99 5.55 20.88 12.90
C SER A 99 6.01 22.33 13.11
N GLU A 100 6.52 22.97 12.06
CA GLU A 100 6.92 24.39 12.09
C GLU A 100 5.74 25.32 12.34
N LYS A 101 4.61 25.11 11.64
CA LYS A 101 3.40 25.94 11.81
C LYS A 101 2.81 25.81 13.22
N LEU A 102 2.79 24.59 13.77
CA LEU A 102 2.37 24.35 15.16
C LEU A 102 3.31 25.02 16.17
N ALA A 103 4.62 24.92 15.97
CA ALA A 103 5.60 25.57 16.83
C ALA A 103 5.47 27.11 16.83
N LEU A 104 5.22 27.70 15.65
CA LEU A 104 4.94 29.13 15.53
C LEU A 104 3.60 29.52 16.20
N GLY A 105 2.60 28.64 16.15
CA GLY A 105 1.31 28.84 16.80
C GLY A 105 1.34 28.75 18.33
N CYS A 106 2.24 27.95 18.92
CA CYS A 106 2.39 27.82 20.37
C CYS A 106 3.20 28.96 21.03
N ASN A 107 3.73 29.94 20.28
CA ASN A 107 4.62 30.99 20.81
C ASN A 107 3.89 32.09 21.61
N GLY A 108 2.75 31.78 22.23
CA GLY A 108 1.96 32.75 22.99
C GLY A 108 0.89 32.19 23.93
N SER A 109 0.48 30.92 23.85
CA SER A 109 -0.49 30.31 24.78
C SER A 109 -0.48 28.78 24.67
N CYS A 110 0.65 28.18 25.04
CA CYS A 110 0.75 26.81 25.51
C CYS A 110 1.46 26.95 26.87
#